data_AF-A0A0A1WVJ0-F1
#
_entry.id   AF-A0A0A1WVJ0-F1
#
_cell.length_a   1.000
_cell.length_b   1.000
_cell.length_c   1.000
_cell.angle_alpha   90.00
_cell.angle_beta   90.00
_cell.angle_gamma   90.00
#
_symmetry.space_group_name_H-M   'P 1'
#
loop_
_entity.id
_entity.type
_entity.pdbx_description
1 polymer ?
#
loop_
_entity_poly.entity_id
_entity_poly.type
_entity_poly.pdbx_seq_one_letter_code
_entity_poly.pdbx_strand_id
1 'polypeptide(L)'
;QFLDNKQRVLLHLLKHQTKITTTNLKMFKHLICVALCSLTFVCADNIDKNAEIRSFQNAASDAEGNYQFSYETSNGIQRQEAGSLAGVRGSLNYVSPEGERISLSYTADEEGFHPTGDHLPTPPPVPAYVLRALEYIRAHPPQLKEEQ
;
A
#
# COMPACT_ATOMS: atom_id res chain seq x y z
N GLN A 1 38.54 -14.65 -63.76
CA GLN A 1 37.28 -13.86 -63.86
C GLN A 1 36.04 -14.64 -63.42
N PHE A 2 35.81 -15.87 -63.88
CA PHE A 2 34.59 -16.63 -63.54
C PHE A 2 34.44 -16.98 -62.05
N LEU A 3 35.54 -17.38 -61.38
CA LEU A 3 35.53 -17.68 -59.94
C LEU A 3 35.36 -16.43 -59.05
N ASP A 4 35.89 -15.28 -59.48
CA ASP A 4 35.77 -14.00 -58.76
C ASP A 4 34.32 -13.50 -58.75
N ASN A 5 33.61 -13.64 -59.88
CA ASN A 5 32.21 -13.23 -59.97
C ASN A 5 31.30 -14.11 -59.10
N LYS A 6 31.57 -15.43 -59.03
CA LYS A 6 30.83 -16.36 -58.17
C LYS A 6 31.06 -16.07 -56.68
N GLN A 7 32.29 -15.75 -56.28
CA GLN A 7 32.63 -15.35 -54.91
C GLN A 7 31.96 -14.02 -54.52
N ARG A 8 31.91 -13.03 -55.42
CA ARG A 8 31.20 -11.75 -55.19
C ARG A 8 29.70 -11.93 -55.00
N VAL A 9 29.06 -12.76 -55.83
CA VAL A 9 27.62 -13.06 -55.71
C VAL A 9 27.34 -13.78 -54.38
N LEU A 10 28.17 -14.76 -54.00
CA LEU A 10 28.01 -15.48 -52.73
C LEU A 10 28.17 -14.55 -51.52
N LEU A 11 29.15 -13.65 -51.55
CA LEU A 11 29.37 -12.66 -50.49
C LEU A 11 28.21 -11.65 -50.39
N HIS A 12 27.64 -11.24 -51.52
CA HIS A 12 26.44 -10.40 -51.54
C HIS A 12 25.22 -11.12 -50.95
N LEU A 13 25.02 -12.39 -51.31
CA LEU A 13 23.92 -13.20 -50.77
C LEU A 13 24.07 -13.44 -49.27
N LEU A 14 25.27 -13.74 -48.77
CA LEU A 14 25.54 -13.91 -47.34
C LEU A 14 25.33 -12.61 -46.54
N LYS A 15 25.78 -11.45 -47.08
CA LYS A 15 25.51 -10.14 -46.49
C LYS A 15 24.01 -9.81 -46.48
N HIS A 16 23.28 -10.22 -47.53
CA HIS A 16 21.84 -10.03 -47.61
C HIS A 16 21.09 -10.89 -46.58
N GLN A 17 21.42 -12.18 -46.46
CA GLN A 17 20.81 -13.08 -45.49
C GLN A 17 21.08 -12.64 -44.04
N THR A 18 22.31 -12.22 -43.71
CA THR A 18 22.66 -11.72 -42.36
C THR A 18 21.94 -10.40 -42.01
N LYS A 19 21.76 -9.49 -42.97
CA LYS A 19 21.01 -8.24 -42.78
C LYS A 19 19.52 -8.51 -42.53
N ILE A 20 18.93 -9.46 -43.25
CA ILE A 20 17.53 -9.89 -43.04
C ILE A 20 17.36 -10.48 -41.63
N THR A 21 18.23 -11.40 -41.18
CA THR A 21 18.13 -12.00 -39.84
C THR A 21 18.31 -10.96 -38.73
N THR A 22 19.22 -10.00 -38.90
CA THR A 22 19.46 -8.92 -37.93
C THR A 22 18.29 -7.94 -37.84
N THR A 23 17.63 -7.64 -38.97
CA THR A 23 16.47 -6.73 -39.02
C THR A 23 15.26 -7.38 -38.35
N ASN A 24 15.00 -8.67 -38.60
CA ASN A 24 13.93 -9.41 -37.94
C ASN A 24 14.18 -9.57 -36.42
N LEU A 25 15.43 -9.77 -35.99
CA LEU A 25 15.78 -9.84 -34.56
C LEU A 25 15.62 -8.50 -33.84
N LYS A 26 15.94 -7.37 -34.51
CA LYS A 26 15.68 -6.02 -33.98
C LYS A 26 14.17 -5.75 -33.88
N MET A 27 13.40 -6.07 -34.91
CA MET A 27 11.95 -5.89 -34.92
C MET A 27 11.24 -6.71 -33.83
N PHE A 28 11.69 -7.95 -33.58
CA PHE A 28 11.13 -8.80 -32.51
C PHE A 28 11.42 -8.26 -31.10
N LYS A 29 12.62 -7.68 -30.87
CA LYS A 29 12.97 -7.04 -29.60
C LYS A 29 12.15 -5.77 -29.32
N HIS A 30 11.85 -4.99 -30.35
CA HIS A 30 10.99 -3.80 -30.23
C HIS A 30 9.52 -4.21 -30.02
N LEU A 31 9.07 -5.29 -30.66
CA LEU A 31 7.74 -5.87 -30.45
C LEU A 31 7.55 -6.35 -29.00
N ILE A 32 8.58 -6.99 -28.40
CA ILE A 32 8.56 -7.40 -26.98
C ILE A 32 8.54 -6.19 -26.04
N CYS A 33 9.30 -5.12 -26.33
CA CYS A 33 9.30 -3.91 -25.49
C CYS A 33 7.95 -3.17 -25.51
N VAL A 34 7.29 -3.07 -26.66
CA VAL A 34 5.98 -2.41 -26.77
C VAL A 34 4.89 -3.23 -26.07
N ALA A 35 4.95 -4.57 -26.14
CA ALA A 35 4.05 -5.46 -25.41
C ALA A 35 4.27 -5.41 -23.89
N LEU A 36 5.48 -5.13 -23.40
CA LEU A 36 5.75 -4.93 -21.97
C LEU A 36 5.31 -3.56 -21.45
N CYS A 37 5.46 -2.50 -22.25
CA CYS A 37 5.13 -1.13 -21.85
C CYS A 37 3.62 -0.85 -21.80
N SER A 38 2.78 -1.64 -22.46
CA SER A 38 1.32 -1.52 -22.39
C SER A 38 0.69 -2.04 -21.09
N LEU A 39 1.47 -2.62 -20.15
CA LEU A 39 0.93 -3.22 -18.93
C LEU A 39 0.97 -2.34 -17.66
N THR A 40 1.48 -1.10 -17.70
CA THR A 40 1.79 -0.37 -16.44
C THR A 40 1.09 0.97 -16.22
N PHE A 41 0.05 1.29 -16.98
CA PHE A 41 -0.89 2.35 -16.59
C PHE A 41 -2.32 1.82 -16.58
N VAL A 42 -2.58 0.90 -15.66
CA VAL A 42 -3.93 0.77 -15.13
C VAL A 42 -4.07 1.87 -14.09
N CYS A 43 -4.64 3.00 -14.51
CA CYS A 43 -5.26 3.92 -13.58
C CYS A 43 -6.48 3.18 -13.05
N ALA A 44 -6.37 2.54 -11.88
CA ALA A 44 -7.51 1.93 -11.25
C ALA A 44 -8.36 3.07 -10.65
N ASP A 45 -9.44 3.46 -11.31
CA ASP A 45 -10.51 4.23 -10.68
C ASP A 45 -11.21 3.29 -9.68
N ASN A 46 -10.81 3.34 -8.40
CA ASN A 46 -11.24 2.37 -7.36
C ASN A 46 -12.60 2.73 -6.74
N ILE A 47 -13.23 3.83 -7.15
CA ILE A 47 -14.52 4.27 -6.62
C ILE A 47 -15.65 3.53 -7.37
N ASP A 48 -15.82 2.25 -7.04
CA ASP A 48 -16.96 1.46 -7.48
C ASP A 48 -18.21 1.86 -6.67
N LYS A 49 -19.11 2.62 -7.31
CA LYS A 49 -20.38 3.07 -6.74
C LYS A 49 -21.42 1.95 -6.62
N ASN A 50 -21.22 0.84 -7.33
CA ASN A 50 -22.13 -0.31 -7.33
C ASN A 50 -21.59 -1.44 -6.44
N ALA A 51 -20.72 -1.12 -5.48
CA ALA A 51 -20.12 -2.12 -4.62
C ALA A 51 -21.19 -2.87 -3.80
N GLU A 52 -21.12 -4.20 -3.83
CA GLU A 52 -22.06 -5.09 -3.15
C GLU A 52 -21.41 -5.67 -1.90
N ILE A 53 -22.20 -5.96 -0.86
CA ILE A 53 -21.71 -6.66 0.33
C ILE A 53 -21.48 -8.14 -0.03
N ARG A 54 -20.23 -8.59 0.05
CA ARG A 54 -19.80 -9.97 -0.22
C ARG A 54 -19.85 -10.85 1.01
N SER A 55 -19.55 -10.28 2.17
CA SER A 55 -19.62 -10.98 3.45
C SER A 55 -20.22 -10.04 4.48
N PHE A 56 -21.11 -10.59 5.30
CA PHE A 56 -21.68 -9.91 6.44
C PHE A 56 -21.76 -10.92 7.59
N GLN A 57 -21.19 -10.55 8.72
CA GLN A 57 -21.23 -11.32 9.96
C GLN A 57 -21.77 -10.41 11.05
N ASN A 58 -22.77 -10.87 11.76
CA ASN A 58 -23.35 -10.16 12.89
C ASN A 58 -23.55 -11.18 14.01
N ALA A 59 -22.81 -10.99 15.09
CA ALA A 59 -23.02 -11.77 16.30
C ALA A 59 -24.25 -11.22 17.03
N ALA A 60 -25.12 -12.10 17.49
CA ALA A 60 -26.22 -11.72 18.35
C ALA A 60 -25.66 -11.02 19.60
N SER A 61 -26.30 -9.94 20.01
CA SER A 61 -25.92 -9.24 21.24
C SER A 61 -26.21 -10.10 22.46
N ASP A 62 -25.32 -10.06 23.44
CA ASP A 62 -25.50 -10.76 24.71
C ASP A 62 -26.36 -9.96 25.70
N ALA A 63 -26.60 -10.52 26.90
CA ALA A 63 -27.43 -9.89 27.92
C ALA A 63 -26.81 -8.60 28.47
N GLU A 64 -25.48 -8.49 28.37
CA GLU A 64 -24.67 -7.35 28.77
C GLU A 64 -24.65 -6.24 27.71
N GLY A 65 -25.22 -6.48 26.52
CA GLY A 65 -25.29 -5.52 25.42
C GLY A 65 -24.02 -5.45 24.58
N ASN A 66 -23.10 -6.42 24.73
CA ASN A 66 -21.96 -6.52 23.84
C ASN A 66 -22.44 -6.90 22.44
N TYR A 67 -21.81 -6.34 21.41
CA TYR A 67 -22.14 -6.63 20.03
C TYR A 67 -20.87 -6.76 19.20
N GLN A 68 -20.98 -7.49 18.09
CA GLN A 68 -19.92 -7.58 17.11
C GLN A 68 -20.50 -7.72 15.72
N PHE A 69 -19.95 -6.97 14.77
CA PHE A 69 -20.24 -7.15 13.37
C PHE A 69 -19.00 -6.96 12.50
N SER A 70 -19.04 -7.56 11.32
CA SER A 70 -18.07 -7.30 10.26
C SER A 70 -18.72 -7.42 8.90
N TYR A 71 -18.21 -6.67 7.93
CA TYR A 71 -18.62 -6.80 6.55
C TYR A 71 -17.48 -6.50 5.58
N GLU A 72 -17.60 -7.08 4.40
CA GLU A 72 -16.69 -6.87 3.28
C GLU A 72 -17.51 -6.59 2.01
N THR A 73 -17.06 -5.62 1.22
CA THR A 73 -17.68 -5.25 -0.06
C THR A 73 -16.86 -5.73 -1.25
N SER A 74 -17.46 -5.75 -2.45
CA SER A 74 -16.81 -6.15 -3.70
C SER A 74 -15.62 -5.26 -4.10
N ASN A 75 -15.62 -4.00 -3.68
CA ASN A 75 -14.54 -3.04 -3.94
C ASN A 75 -13.45 -3.01 -2.85
N GLY A 76 -13.45 -3.99 -1.94
CA GLY A 76 -12.39 -4.16 -0.95
C GLY A 76 -12.52 -3.28 0.29
N ILE A 77 -13.69 -2.68 0.55
CA ILE A 77 -13.98 -2.08 1.84
C ILE A 77 -14.23 -3.20 2.83
N GLN A 78 -13.51 -3.17 3.96
CA GLN A 78 -13.69 -4.10 5.05
C GLN A 78 -13.89 -3.29 6.32
N ARG A 79 -14.97 -3.58 7.06
CA ARG A 79 -15.22 -2.96 8.36
C ARG A 79 -15.51 -4.05 9.38
N GLN A 80 -14.98 -3.89 10.57
CA GLN A 80 -15.33 -4.70 11.72
C GLN A 80 -15.40 -3.82 12.95
N GLU A 81 -16.32 -4.14 13.84
CA GLU A 81 -16.54 -3.39 15.07
C GLU A 81 -17.07 -4.33 16.15
N ALA A 82 -16.57 -4.16 17.36
CA ALA A 82 -17.07 -4.80 18.55
C ALA A 82 -17.26 -3.74 19.64
N GLY A 83 -18.44 -3.74 20.27
CA GLY A 83 -18.75 -2.85 21.38
C GLY A 83 -19.01 -3.64 22.65
N SER A 84 -18.60 -3.05 23.78
CA SER A 84 -18.90 -3.54 25.12
C SER A 84 -19.10 -2.37 26.09
N LEU A 85 -19.38 -2.67 27.35
CA LEU A 85 -19.43 -1.67 28.42
C LEU A 85 -18.13 -0.87 28.59
N ALA A 86 -17.00 -1.41 28.13
CA ALA A 86 -15.70 -0.75 28.17
C ALA A 86 -15.44 0.17 26.96
N GLY A 87 -16.41 0.30 26.05
CA GLY A 87 -16.31 1.11 24.84
C GLY A 87 -16.37 0.30 23.55
N VAL A 88 -16.02 0.94 22.44
CA VAL A 88 -16.11 0.38 21.09
C VAL A 88 -14.73 0.28 20.47
N ARG A 89 -14.41 -0.85 19.85
CA ARG A 89 -13.19 -1.04 19.07
C ARG A 89 -13.56 -1.50 17.68
N GLY A 90 -12.89 -0.94 16.69
CA GLY A 90 -13.13 -1.34 15.31
C GLY A 90 -11.96 -1.08 14.40
N SER A 91 -12.08 -1.60 13.19
CA SER A 91 -11.18 -1.30 12.10
C SER A 91 -11.94 -1.13 10.79
N LEU A 92 -11.39 -0.29 9.94
CA LEU A 92 -11.87 0.04 8.61
C LEU A 92 -10.69 -0.01 7.64
N ASN A 93 -10.83 -0.77 6.57
CA ASN A 93 -9.89 -0.82 5.47
C ASN A 93 -10.62 -0.43 4.18
N TYR A 94 -10.00 0.38 3.34
CA TYR A 94 -10.51 0.71 2.02
C TYR A 94 -9.36 1.00 1.05
N VAL A 95 -9.66 1.02 -0.24
CA VAL A 95 -8.69 1.41 -1.28
C VAL A 95 -8.95 2.87 -1.63
N SER A 96 -7.92 3.71 -1.53
CA SER A 96 -8.00 5.13 -1.88
C SER A 96 -8.21 5.30 -3.40
N PRO A 97 -8.67 6.46 -3.88
CA PRO A 97 -8.77 6.74 -5.32
C PRO A 97 -7.43 6.57 -6.08
N GLU A 98 -6.31 6.68 -5.38
CA GLU A 98 -4.95 6.51 -5.90
C GLU A 98 -4.50 5.04 -5.96
N GLY A 99 -5.32 4.11 -5.47
CA GLY A 99 -5.03 2.67 -5.45
C GLY A 99 -4.28 2.19 -4.20
N GLU A 100 -4.09 3.06 -3.22
CA GLU A 100 -3.42 2.71 -1.97
C GLU A 100 -4.40 2.08 -0.97
N ARG A 101 -3.99 1.00 -0.28
CA ARG A 101 -4.82 0.43 0.79
C ARG A 101 -4.64 1.26 2.06
N ILE A 102 -5.71 1.90 2.50
CA ILE A 102 -5.76 2.67 3.73
C ILE A 102 -6.39 1.82 4.83
N SER A 103 -5.69 1.76 5.97
CA SER A 103 -6.14 1.07 7.18
C SER A 103 -6.34 2.07 8.31
N LEU A 104 -7.46 1.94 9.00
CA LEU A 104 -7.83 2.71 10.17
C LEU A 104 -8.25 1.74 11.27
N SER A 105 -7.69 1.89 12.47
CA SER A 105 -8.17 1.23 13.68
C SER A 105 -8.58 2.29 14.68
N TYR A 106 -9.56 2.00 15.53
CA TYR A 106 -10.03 2.96 16.51
C TYR A 106 -10.48 2.30 17.80
N THR A 107 -10.32 3.05 18.89
CA THR A 107 -10.94 2.77 20.19
C THR A 107 -11.76 3.99 20.59
N ALA A 108 -13.02 3.78 20.95
CA ALA A 108 -13.88 4.80 21.53
C ALA A 108 -14.15 4.42 22.99
N ASP A 109 -13.69 5.26 23.92
CA ASP A 109 -13.85 5.11 25.35
C ASP A 109 -14.38 6.41 25.98
N GLU A 110 -14.32 6.52 27.31
CA GLU A 110 -14.80 7.68 28.06
C GLU A 110 -14.03 8.97 27.71
N GLU A 111 -12.77 8.87 27.26
CA GLU A 111 -11.94 10.00 26.86
C GLU A 111 -12.18 10.41 25.39
N GLY A 112 -13.00 9.65 24.66
CA GLY A 112 -13.44 9.97 23.31
C GLY A 112 -12.98 8.96 22.26
N PHE A 113 -12.79 9.44 21.03
CA PHE A 113 -12.43 8.61 19.88
C PHE A 113 -10.93 8.69 19.58
N HIS A 114 -10.26 7.55 19.64
CA HIS A 114 -8.82 7.39 19.47
C HIS A 114 -8.52 6.61 18.18
N PRO A 115 -8.41 7.28 17.01
CA PRO A 115 -8.06 6.63 15.76
C PRO A 115 -6.54 6.42 15.63
N THR A 116 -6.15 5.35 14.93
CA THR A 116 -4.78 5.01 14.59
C THR A 116 -4.73 4.58 13.13
N GLY A 117 -3.81 5.15 12.36
CA GLY A 117 -3.59 4.82 10.96
C GLY A 117 -2.49 5.69 10.37
N ASP A 118 -1.74 5.15 9.39
CA ASP A 118 -0.55 5.82 8.83
C ASP A 118 -0.87 7.12 8.08
N HIS A 119 -2.11 7.25 7.62
CA HIS A 119 -2.65 8.43 6.92
C HIS A 119 -3.10 9.55 7.86
N LEU A 120 -3.08 9.33 9.17
CA LEU A 120 -3.51 10.33 10.13
C LEU A 120 -2.40 11.36 10.39
N PRO A 121 -2.75 12.63 10.69
CA PRO A 121 -1.78 13.62 11.10
C PRO A 121 -1.04 13.15 12.36
N THR A 122 0.29 13.07 12.29
CA THR A 122 1.11 12.82 13.47
C THR A 122 1.42 14.14 14.18
N PRO A 123 1.42 14.15 15.53
CA PRO A 123 1.86 15.33 16.26
C PRO A 123 3.33 15.63 15.91
N PRO A 124 3.74 16.91 15.92
CA PRO A 124 5.11 17.28 15.64
C PRO A 124 6.07 16.59 16.63
N PRO A 125 7.30 16.29 16.19
CA PRO A 125 8.29 15.65 17.06
C PRO A 125 8.56 16.52 18.30
N VAL A 126 8.81 15.86 19.43
CA VAL A 126 9.10 16.54 20.70
C VAL A 126 10.32 17.46 20.54
N PRO A 127 10.26 18.74 20.94
CA PRO A 127 11.37 19.67 20.78
C PRO A 127 12.64 19.22 21.52
N ALA A 128 13.82 19.42 20.91
CA ALA A 128 15.10 18.97 21.44
C ALA A 128 15.43 19.49 22.86
N TYR A 129 14.95 20.69 23.22
CA TYR A 129 15.18 21.22 24.56
C TYR A 129 14.42 20.44 25.65
N VAL A 130 13.26 19.86 25.34
CA VAL A 130 12.50 19.01 26.26
C VAL A 130 13.27 17.74 26.54
N LEU A 131 13.82 17.12 25.49
CA LEU A 131 14.67 15.94 25.62
C LEU A 131 15.92 16.21 26.47
N ARG A 132 16.57 17.37 26.26
CA ARG A 132 17.69 17.80 27.11
C ARG A 132 17.29 18.01 28.56
N ALA A 133 16.14 18.62 28.81
CA ALA A 133 15.64 18.85 30.17
C ALA A 133 15.33 17.52 30.88
N LEU A 134 14.71 16.56 30.18
CA LEU A 134 14.44 15.23 30.72
C LEU A 134 15.73 14.47 31.05
N GLU A 135 16.75 14.51 30.17
CA GLU A 135 18.03 13.87 30.47
C GLU A 135 18.73 14.56 31.65
N TYR A 136 18.64 15.89 31.75
CA TYR A 136 19.16 16.62 32.90
C TYR A 136 18.48 16.17 34.20
N ILE A 137 17.15 16.12 34.24
CA ILE A 137 16.38 15.67 35.42
C ILE A 137 16.75 14.21 35.77
N ARG A 138 16.89 13.34 34.76
CA ARG A 138 17.28 11.93 34.94
C ARG A 138 18.68 11.80 35.53
N ALA A 139 19.61 12.63 35.09
CA ALA A 139 20.99 12.66 35.57
C ALA A 139 21.14 13.40 36.92
N HIS A 140 20.18 14.24 37.31
CA HIS A 140 20.18 15.02 38.54
C HIS A 140 18.89 14.79 39.33
N PRO A 141 18.74 13.62 39.98
CA PRO A 141 17.56 13.32 40.79
C PRO A 141 17.38 14.39 41.87
N PRO A 142 16.15 14.84 42.15
CA PRO A 142 15.91 15.76 43.25
C PRO A 142 16.35 15.11 44.56
N GLN A 143 17.18 15.80 45.32
CA GLN A 143 17.54 15.34 46.66
C GLN A 143 16.33 15.59 47.56
N LEU A 144 15.75 14.50 48.05
CA LEU A 144 14.70 14.57 49.08
C LEU A 144 15.31 15.27 50.29
N LYS A 145 14.81 16.46 50.60
CA LYS A 145 15.12 17.09 51.88
C LYS A 145 14.35 16.32 52.93
N GLU A 146 15.07 15.55 53.75
CA GLU A 146 14.52 15.09 55.02
C GLU A 146 14.26 16.34 55.87
N GLU A 147 12.98 16.71 56.01
CA GLU A 147 12.56 17.79 56.90
C GLU A 147 12.87 17.36 58.35
N GLN A 148 13.75 18.13 59.01
CA GLN A 148 14.10 17.98 60.43
C GLN A 148 13.18 18.81 61.32
#